data_AF-A0A2W1B5B8-F1
#
_entry.id   AF-A0A2W1B5B8-F1
#
_cell.length_a   1.000
_cell.length_b   1.000
_cell.length_c   1.000
_cell.angle_alpha   90.00
_cell.angle_beta   90.00
_cell.angle_gamma   90.00
#
_symmetry.space_group_name_H-M   'P 1'
#
loop_
_entity.id
_entity.type
_entity.pdbx_description
1 polymer ?
#
loop_
_entity_poly.entity_id
_entity_poly.type
_entity_poly.pdbx_seq_one_letter_code
_entity_poly.pdbx_strand_id
1 'polypeptide(L)'
;KYTDAAYAAQISTGAVQAFNVAAGNIGSLLWGAGFFLIGVAYTLNSSFKGIIPAIPLGPLGIIVGTLIIVSVLIIDPIASSSTAGLVGGIGFALSIMGYFGWRKTGYIL
;
A
#
# COMPACT_ATOMS: atom_id res chain seq x y z
N LYS A 1 39.57 3.88 19.19
CA LYS A 1 39.39 2.43 19.49
C LYS A 1 37.94 2.10 19.82
N TYR A 2 37.38 2.56 20.96
CA TYR A 2 35.97 2.31 21.31
C TYR A 2 34.97 3.23 20.59
N THR A 3 35.40 4.43 20.23
CA THR A 3 34.63 5.40 19.42
C THR A 3 34.36 4.88 18.00
N ASP A 4 35.30 4.14 17.41
CA ASP A 4 35.18 3.61 16.05
C ASP A 4 34.21 2.42 15.97
N ALA A 5 34.18 1.58 17.02
CA ALA A 5 33.22 0.48 17.14
C ALA A 5 31.79 0.99 17.42
N ALA A 6 31.65 2.04 18.25
CA ALA A 6 30.36 2.68 18.49
C ALA A 6 29.83 3.39 17.23
N TYR A 7 30.68 4.07 16.48
CA TYR A 7 30.33 4.66 15.19
C TYR A 7 29.96 3.61 14.15
N ALA A 8 30.73 2.52 14.04
CA ALA A 8 30.43 1.42 13.14
C ALA A 8 29.10 0.73 13.50
N ALA A 9 28.79 0.57 14.79
CA ALA A 9 27.52 0.04 15.26
C ALA A 9 26.34 0.96 14.94
N GLN A 10 26.52 2.28 15.05
CA GLN A 10 25.51 3.29 14.67
C GLN A 10 25.24 3.29 13.16
N ILE A 11 26.28 3.22 12.33
CA ILE A 11 26.14 3.13 10.88
C ILE A 11 25.45 1.82 10.47
N SER A 12 25.84 0.71 11.10
CA SER A 12 25.21 -0.60 10.92
C SER A 12 23.73 -0.59 11.28
N THR A 13 23.35 -0.05 12.43
CA THR A 13 21.95 0.05 12.84
C THR A 13 21.15 1.00 11.95
N GLY A 14 21.71 2.14 11.56
CA GLY A 14 21.09 3.05 10.59
C GLY A 14 20.87 2.41 9.22
N ALA A 15 21.82 1.61 8.74
CA ALA A 15 21.69 0.88 7.48
C ALA A 15 20.60 -0.21 7.54
N VAL A 16 20.48 -0.94 8.65
CA VAL A 16 19.40 -1.91 8.86
C VAL A 16 18.03 -1.23 8.91
N GLN A 17 17.93 -0.09 9.59
CA GLN A 17 16.69 0.69 9.63
C GLN A 17 16.28 1.20 8.24
N ALA A 18 17.23 1.75 7.47
CA ALA A 18 16.99 2.18 6.10
C ALA A 18 16.54 1.01 5.20
N PHE A 19 17.14 -0.17 5.37
CA PHE A 19 16.72 -1.37 4.66
C PHE A 19 15.29 -1.79 5.05
N ASN A 20 14.94 -1.73 6.33
CA ASN A 20 13.61 -2.12 6.80
C ASN A 20 12.52 -1.16 6.29
N VAL A 21 12.83 0.14 6.20
CA VAL A 21 11.97 1.15 5.58
C VAL A 21 11.82 0.88 4.08
N ALA A 22 12.92 0.63 3.37
CA ALA A 22 12.89 0.32 1.93
C ALA A 22 12.11 -0.97 1.63
N ALA A 23 12.27 -2.02 2.43
CA ALA A 23 11.53 -3.27 2.30
C ALA A 23 10.02 -3.07 2.55
N GLY A 24 9.65 -2.27 3.56
CA GLY A 24 8.25 -1.90 3.82
C GLY A 24 7.63 -1.09 2.67
N ASN A 25 8.41 -0.18 2.07
CA ASN A 25 7.99 0.62 0.92
C ASN A 25 7.76 -0.26 -0.33
N ILE A 26 8.65 -1.21 -0.60
CA ILE A 26 8.48 -2.16 -1.73
C ILE A 26 7.24 -3.04 -1.53
N GLY A 27 7.03 -3.58 -0.33
CA GLY A 27 5.82 -4.37 -0.02
C GLY A 27 4.53 -3.56 -0.20
N SER A 28 4.54 -2.31 0.25
CA SER A 28 3.42 -1.39 0.08
C SER A 28 3.18 -1.03 -1.39
N LEU A 29 4.25 -0.83 -2.18
CA LEU A 29 4.14 -0.59 -3.62
C LEU A 29 3.50 -1.77 -4.34
N LEU A 30 3.97 -2.99 -4.06
CA LEU A 30 3.47 -4.19 -4.71
C LEU A 30 2.00 -4.44 -4.37
N TRP A 31 1.62 -4.15 -3.12
CA TRP A 31 0.23 -4.18 -2.67
C TRP A 31 -0.64 -3.14 -3.39
N GLY A 32 -0.20 -1.88 -3.42
CA GLY A 32 -0.89 -0.80 -4.13
C GLY A 32 -1.03 -1.07 -5.64
N ALA A 33 0.04 -1.56 -6.27
CA ALA A 33 0.03 -1.95 -7.68
C ALA A 33 -0.92 -3.12 -7.95
N GLY A 34 -0.98 -4.11 -7.06
CA GLY A 34 -1.94 -5.21 -7.16
C GLY A 34 -3.39 -4.73 -7.15
N PHE A 35 -3.76 -3.87 -6.19
CA PHE A 35 -5.12 -3.32 -6.13
C PHE A 35 -5.44 -2.37 -7.27
N PHE A 36 -4.47 -1.60 -7.76
CA PHE A 36 -4.64 -0.74 -8.92
C PHE A 36 -4.94 -1.56 -10.18
N LEU A 37 -4.15 -2.61 -10.45
CA LEU A 37 -4.34 -3.49 -11.60
C LEU A 37 -5.69 -4.23 -11.53
N ILE A 38 -6.05 -4.72 -10.35
CA ILE A 38 -7.35 -5.36 -10.14
C ILE A 38 -8.50 -4.36 -10.34
N GLY A 39 -8.35 -3.13 -9.83
CA GLY A 39 -9.29 -2.04 -10.06
C GLY A 39 -9.48 -1.75 -11.55
N VAL A 40 -8.39 -1.62 -12.32
CA VAL A 40 -8.45 -1.43 -13.78
C VAL A 40 -9.16 -2.60 -14.46
N ALA A 41 -8.81 -3.84 -14.13
CA ALA A 41 -9.43 -5.04 -14.69
C ALA A 41 -10.95 -5.10 -14.42
N TYR A 42 -11.39 -4.71 -13.22
CA TYR A 42 -12.82 -4.67 -12.88
C TYR A 42 -13.55 -3.46 -13.49
N THR A 43 -12.87 -2.37 -13.78
CA THR A 43 -13.49 -1.19 -14.41
C THR A 43 -13.70 -1.41 -15.92
N LEU A 44 -12.85 -2.24 -16.55
CA LEU A 44 -12.97 -2.62 -17.96
C LEU A 44 -14.09 -3.64 -18.22
N ASN A 45 -14.54 -4.37 -17.19
CA ASN A 45 -15.56 -5.41 -17.31
C ASN A 45 -16.86 -4.94 -16.62
N SER A 46 -17.83 -4.43 -17.41
CA SER A 46 -19.05 -3.72 -16.97
C SER A 46 -20.02 -4.51 -16.06
N SER A 47 -19.73 -5.76 -15.70
CA SER A 47 -20.68 -6.66 -15.04
C SER A 47 -20.52 -6.80 -13.53
N PHE A 48 -19.55 -6.13 -12.88
CA PHE A 48 -19.24 -6.38 -11.47
C PHE A 48 -19.83 -5.31 -10.53
N LYS A 49 -20.96 -5.64 -9.92
CA LYS A 49 -21.60 -4.85 -8.85
C LYS A 49 -20.87 -5.08 -7.53
N GLY A 50 -20.61 -4.01 -6.77
CA GLY A 50 -19.99 -4.11 -5.46
C GLY A 50 -20.88 -4.69 -4.38
N ILE A 51 -20.24 -5.04 -3.25
CA ILE A 51 -20.90 -5.53 -2.03
C ILE A 51 -22.01 -4.63 -1.54
N ILE A 52 -21.86 -3.34 -1.79
CA ILE A 52 -22.93 -2.36 -1.68
C ILE A 52 -23.40 -2.16 -3.12
N PRO A 53 -24.66 -2.45 -3.46
CA PRO A 53 -25.20 -2.28 -4.80
C PRO A 53 -25.01 -0.86 -5.39
N ALA A 54 -24.59 0.10 -4.57
CA ALA A 54 -24.33 1.50 -4.91
C ALA A 54 -22.85 1.84 -5.20
N ILE A 55 -21.85 1.02 -4.83
CA ILE A 55 -20.42 1.39 -5.02
C ILE A 55 -19.72 0.42 -5.99
N PRO A 56 -19.33 0.88 -7.20
CA PRO A 56 -18.60 0.05 -8.16
C PRO A 56 -17.20 -0.31 -7.64
N LEU A 57 -16.84 -1.60 -7.72
CA LEU A 57 -15.60 -2.15 -7.15
C LEU A 57 -14.33 -1.79 -7.93
N GLY A 58 -14.45 -1.61 -9.25
CA GLY A 58 -13.33 -1.21 -10.10
C GLY A 58 -12.73 0.13 -9.68
N PRO A 59 -13.53 1.22 -9.63
CA PRO A 59 -13.09 2.53 -9.17
C PRO A 59 -12.52 2.52 -7.75
N LEU A 60 -13.09 1.73 -6.83
CA LEU A 60 -12.56 1.60 -5.47
C LEU A 60 -11.14 0.98 -5.46
N GLY A 61 -10.92 -0.07 -6.25
CA GLY A 61 -9.59 -0.69 -6.38
C GLY A 61 -8.55 0.28 -6.95
N ILE A 62 -8.96 1.08 -7.94
CA ILE A 62 -8.11 2.13 -8.51
C ILE A 62 -7.75 3.18 -7.44
N ILE A 63 -8.74 3.72 -6.73
CA ILE A 63 -8.53 4.75 -5.70
C ILE A 63 -7.60 4.23 -4.60
N VAL A 64 -7.85 3.04 -4.09
CA VAL A 64 -7.05 2.44 -3.02
C VAL A 64 -5.62 2.15 -3.49
N GLY A 65 -5.46 1.56 -4.68
CA GLY A 65 -4.15 1.29 -5.26
C GLY A 65 -3.35 2.57 -5.48
N THR A 66 -3.97 3.61 -6.04
CA THR A 66 -3.34 4.92 -6.26
C THR A 66 -2.97 5.60 -4.94
N LEU A 67 -3.83 5.57 -3.91
CA LEU A 67 -3.51 6.16 -2.60
C LEU A 67 -2.26 5.55 -1.97
N ILE A 68 -2.12 4.22 -2.03
CA ILE A 68 -0.95 3.52 -1.48
C ILE A 68 0.31 3.84 -2.29
N ILE A 69 0.22 3.87 -3.62
CA ILE A 69 1.35 4.24 -4.49
C ILE A 69 1.80 5.68 -4.23
N VAL A 70 0.86 6.63 -4.16
CA VAL A 70 1.13 8.05 -3.87
C VAL A 70 1.73 8.21 -2.48
N SER A 71 1.27 7.42 -1.50
CA SER A 71 1.81 7.44 -0.15
C SER A 71 3.31 7.14 -0.12
N VAL A 72 3.74 6.12 -0.87
CA VAL A 72 5.14 5.67 -0.85
C VAL A 72 6.02 6.48 -1.81
N LEU A 73 5.54 6.80 -3.01
CA LEU A 73 6.36 7.48 -4.03
C LEU A 73 6.43 8.99 -3.86
N ILE A 74 5.39 9.59 -3.28
CA ILE A 74 5.28 11.04 -3.15
C ILE A 74 5.37 11.40 -1.67
N ILE A 75 4.43 10.99 -0.83
CA ILE A 75 4.33 11.51 0.56
C ILE A 75 5.58 11.18 1.39
N ASP A 76 6.13 9.97 1.26
CA ASP A 76 7.31 9.52 2.02
C ASP A 76 8.55 10.40 1.77
N PRO A 77 8.96 10.68 0.52
CA PRO A 77 10.11 11.55 0.24
C PRO A 77 9.86 13.07 0.38
N ILE A 78 8.61 13.58 0.27
CA ILE A 78 8.36 15.03 0.26
C ILE A 78 7.65 15.61 1.49
N ALA A 79 6.92 14.82 2.27
CA ALA A 79 6.15 15.33 3.41
C ALA A 79 6.68 14.81 4.75
N SER A 80 6.59 13.50 4.98
CA SER A 80 7.27 12.77 6.07
C SER A 80 6.89 11.29 6.02
N SER A 81 7.77 10.44 6.52
CA SER A 81 7.51 9.00 6.68
C SER A 81 6.37 8.68 7.66
N SER A 82 6.07 9.55 8.61
CA SER A 82 4.94 9.39 9.52
C SER A 82 3.60 9.60 8.81
N THR A 83 3.52 10.61 7.94
CA THR A 83 2.32 10.89 7.13
C THR A 83 2.12 9.82 6.06
N ALA A 84 3.19 9.36 5.42
CA ALA A 84 3.15 8.25 4.47
C ALA A 84 2.73 6.93 5.13
N GLY A 85 3.17 6.67 6.35
CA GLY A 85 2.72 5.50 7.11
C GLY A 85 1.22 5.52 7.38
N LEU A 86 0.65 6.67 7.73
CA LEU A 86 -0.79 6.83 7.98
C LEU A 86 -1.63 6.63 6.70
N VAL A 87 -1.25 7.31 5.61
CA VAL A 87 -1.98 7.22 4.33
C VAL A 87 -1.87 5.81 3.74
N GLY A 88 -0.68 5.21 3.79
CA GLY A 88 -0.46 3.83 3.39
C GLY A 88 -1.25 2.83 4.24
N GLY A 89 -1.28 3.03 5.57
CA GLY A 89 -2.05 2.20 6.50
C GLY A 89 -3.56 2.29 6.31
N ILE A 90 -4.10 3.48 6.05
CA ILE A 90 -5.52 3.68 5.71
C ILE A 90 -5.85 3.01 4.38
N GLY A 91 -5.00 3.21 3.35
CA GLY A 91 -5.15 2.53 2.07
C GLY A 91 -5.15 1.01 2.23
N PHE A 92 -4.25 0.47 3.06
CA PHE A 92 -4.18 -0.95 3.37
C PHE A 92 -5.45 -1.44 4.08
N ALA A 93 -5.94 -0.74 5.10
CA ALA A 93 -7.18 -1.10 5.79
C ALA A 93 -8.39 -1.10 4.85
N LEU A 94 -8.50 -0.09 3.97
CA LEU A 94 -9.54 -0.02 2.94
C LEU A 94 -9.44 -1.16 1.94
N SER A 95 -8.23 -1.56 1.56
CA SER A 95 -7.99 -2.68 0.65
C SER A 95 -8.46 -4.02 1.24
N ILE A 96 -8.21 -4.25 2.54
CA ILE A 96 -8.67 -5.45 3.26
C ILE A 96 -10.19 -5.43 3.38
N MET A 97 -10.78 -4.29 3.74
CA MET A 97 -12.24 -4.17 3.84
C MET A 97 -12.91 -4.41 2.48
N GLY A 98 -12.32 -3.89 1.39
CA GLY A 98 -12.73 -4.18 0.02
C GLY A 98 -12.60 -5.67 -0.33
N TYR A 99 -11.50 -6.32 0.05
CA TYR A 99 -11.25 -7.75 -0.16
C TYR A 99 -12.24 -8.67 0.56
N PHE A 100 -12.51 -8.42 1.85
CA PHE A 100 -13.57 -9.13 2.58
C PHE A 100 -14.93 -8.91 1.92
N GLY A 101 -15.12 -7.74 1.29
CA GLY A 101 -16.25 -7.50 0.42
C GLY A 101 -16.28 -8.45 -0.79
N TRP A 102 -15.22 -8.46 -1.58
CA TRP A 102 -15.11 -9.30 -2.77
C TRP A 102 -15.38 -10.78 -2.49
N ARG A 103 -14.98 -11.27 -1.31
CA ARG A 103 -15.18 -12.67 -0.90
C ARG A 103 -16.66 -13.04 -0.67
N LYS A 104 -17.49 -12.14 -0.12
CA LYS A 104 -18.93 -12.46 0.08
C LYS A 104 -19.76 -12.32 -1.20
N THR A 105 -19.22 -11.68 -2.24
CA THR A 105 -19.91 -11.50 -3.52
C THR A 105 -19.57 -12.62 -4.52
N GLY A 106 -18.71 -13.57 -4.16
CA GLY A 106 -18.34 -14.71 -5.02
C GLY A 106 -17.37 -14.36 -6.15
N TYR A 107 -16.63 -13.26 -6.04
CA TYR A 107 -15.74 -12.75 -7.11
C TYR A 107 -14.25 -12.99 -6.87
N ILE A 108 -13.91 -13.92 -5.97
CA ILE A 108 -12.53 -14.37 -5.73
C ILE A 108 -12.48 -15.86 -6.06
N LEU A 109 -11.53 -16.26 -6.90
CA LEU A 109 -11.13 -17.66 -7.10
C LEU A 109 -10.81 -18.35 -5.77
#